data_AF-A0A373FXE0-F1
#
_entry.id   AF-A0A373FXE0-F1
#
_cell.length_a   1.000
_cell.length_b   1.000
_cell.length_c   1.000
_cell.angle_alpha   90.00
_cell.angle_beta   90.00
_cell.angle_gamma   90.00
#
_symmetry.space_group_name_H-M   'P 1'
#
loop_
_entity.id
_entity.type
_entity.pdbx_description
1 polymer ?
#
loop_
_entity_poly.entity_id
_entity_poly.type
_entity_poly.pdbx_seq_one_letter_code
_entity_poly.pdbx_strand_id
1 'polypeptide(L)'
;MGTPIVKLTTALWDQQAPFNRLSPTTSDGKSITGCVATAMAIIMQYYQWPDQGVGTVPAYTLQADKNTQIPSKTFDRPYVWSKMPVKVDKNSDTDIKDEVATLIYDCGIISKSQFGRKSTWAYYENALEGMIKYMKYNKGTHMQNRATRVMSEWHQMLRKELDAKRPILYTASTKSGGGHMFVIDGYTQKNYYHVNWGWSGSSNGYYLLTVMDPSNPGSGSSSGGYTQEQAAFFNLIPDKDGTSAFTDNLVLIRKEVNGVYYEGLVMDAVNIQPEQEFKISIGAVYNIGRSAFDGNLRIALVGKNGTIKEYISEEIPVKYPADSYHSETDCFCKITLPIKAGDRIRVYYKGKYSEDWEYLRGGSLLKSEIILKEEDMPLEKMTSFAYDKKNKKISLKTCPQVEYQVLSLTNNVVFSGITNDDNPEIRIDTSELIDREYVIVLRKKIEDEDEYEEKRIRFAIGNQNKK
;
A
#
# COMPACT_ATOMS: atom_id res chain seq x y z
N MET A 1 12.07 15.98 6.85
CA MET A 1 11.49 14.81 7.53
C MET A 1 10.14 15.09 8.23
N GLY A 2 9.90 16.29 8.80
CA GLY A 2 8.64 16.59 9.52
C GLY A 2 8.64 16.02 10.95
N THR A 3 7.62 16.35 11.76
CA THR A 3 7.55 15.91 13.16
C THR A 3 7.12 14.44 13.26
N PRO A 4 7.78 13.61 14.10
CA PRO A 4 7.29 12.27 14.44
C PRO A 4 5.87 12.29 15.01
N ILE A 5 4.99 11.41 14.51
CA ILE A 5 3.65 11.19 15.07
C ILE A 5 3.69 9.98 16.00
N VAL A 6 4.23 8.86 15.51
CA VAL A 6 4.46 7.65 16.30
C VAL A 6 5.93 7.29 16.26
N LYS A 7 6.46 6.90 17.41
CA LYS A 7 7.74 6.22 17.55
C LYS A 7 7.65 5.24 18.71
N LEU A 8 7.75 3.95 18.40
CA LEU A 8 7.78 2.85 19.35
C LEU A 8 9.23 2.56 19.73
N THR A 9 9.44 2.08 20.96
CA THR A 9 10.75 1.66 21.44
C THR A 9 10.94 0.18 21.15
N THR A 10 11.80 -0.15 20.19
CA THR A 10 12.14 -1.52 19.84
C THR A 10 13.60 -1.83 20.23
N ALA A 11 13.91 -3.11 20.40
CA ALA A 11 15.26 -3.54 20.75
C ALA A 11 16.30 -3.16 19.69
N LEU A 12 17.47 -2.72 20.13
CA LEU A 12 18.63 -2.41 19.30
C LEU A 12 19.56 -3.63 19.25
N TRP A 13 19.07 -4.70 18.64
CA TRP A 13 19.80 -5.97 18.51
C TRP A 13 20.54 -6.06 17.16
N ASP A 14 21.45 -7.02 17.05
CA ASP A 14 22.33 -7.23 15.90
C ASP A 14 22.35 -8.68 15.42
N GLN A 15 23.13 -8.95 14.38
CA GLN A 15 23.36 -10.26 13.81
C GLN A 15 24.69 -10.90 14.19
N GLN A 16 25.63 -10.14 14.73
CA GLN A 16 26.93 -10.64 15.20
C GLN A 16 26.93 -10.89 16.72
N ALA A 17 28.11 -11.14 17.29
CA ALA A 17 28.25 -11.35 18.72
C ALA A 17 27.74 -10.13 19.50
N PRO A 18 26.99 -10.33 20.61
CA PRO A 18 26.70 -11.62 21.25
C PRO A 18 25.43 -12.33 20.74
N PHE A 19 24.72 -11.78 19.77
CA PHE A 19 23.42 -12.29 19.30
C PHE A 19 23.51 -13.64 18.58
N ASN A 20 24.61 -13.90 17.88
CA ASN A 20 24.84 -15.17 17.17
C ASN A 20 25.50 -16.28 18.00
N ARG A 21 25.54 -16.16 19.34
CA ARG A 21 26.22 -17.14 20.21
C ARG A 21 25.74 -18.58 19.99
N LEU A 22 24.45 -18.76 19.72
CA LEU A 22 23.85 -20.07 19.47
C LEU A 22 23.64 -20.40 17.99
N SER A 23 23.98 -19.49 17.07
CA SER A 23 23.97 -19.78 15.64
C SER A 23 24.94 -20.93 15.32
N PRO A 24 24.64 -21.81 14.36
CA PRO A 24 25.51 -22.93 14.03
C PRO A 24 26.86 -22.45 13.46
N THR A 25 27.86 -23.32 13.56
CA THR A 25 29.13 -23.16 12.84
C THR A 25 29.03 -24.00 11.57
N THR A 26 29.13 -23.34 10.42
CA THR A 26 29.21 -24.03 9.12
C THR A 26 30.66 -24.31 8.76
N SER A 27 30.89 -25.01 7.65
CA SER A 27 32.23 -25.18 7.07
C SER A 27 32.99 -23.85 6.89
N ASP A 28 32.29 -22.75 6.60
CA ASP A 28 32.88 -21.42 6.43
C ASP A 28 33.13 -20.66 7.75
N GLY A 29 32.62 -21.17 8.87
CA GLY A 29 32.79 -20.62 10.22
C GLY A 29 31.48 -20.29 10.93
N LYS A 30 31.59 -19.57 12.06
CA LYS A 30 30.43 -19.19 12.88
C LYS A 30 29.45 -18.33 12.06
N SER A 31 28.20 -18.77 11.98
CA SER A 31 27.17 -18.04 11.24
C SER A 31 26.73 -16.77 11.96
N ILE A 32 26.31 -15.77 11.20
CA ILE A 32 25.51 -14.66 11.73
C ILE A 32 24.06 -15.12 11.93
N THR A 33 23.28 -14.40 12.71
CA THR A 33 21.88 -14.78 12.98
C THR A 33 20.98 -14.66 11.74
N GLY A 34 21.25 -13.67 10.89
CA GLY A 34 20.40 -13.31 9.75
C GLY A 34 19.40 -12.20 10.09
N CYS A 35 19.06 -11.39 9.08
CA CYS A 35 18.18 -10.25 9.23
C CYS A 35 16.75 -10.64 9.61
N VAL A 36 16.23 -11.72 9.01
CA VAL A 36 14.89 -12.27 9.31
C VAL A 36 14.77 -12.65 10.78
N ALA A 37 15.68 -13.49 11.27
CA ALA A 37 15.68 -13.93 12.66
C ALA A 37 15.80 -12.77 13.65
N THR A 38 16.65 -11.79 13.33
CA THR A 38 16.89 -10.62 14.19
C THR A 38 15.68 -9.69 14.23
N ALA A 39 15.07 -9.39 13.07
CA ALA A 39 13.88 -8.54 13.01
C ALA A 39 12.69 -9.19 13.74
N MET A 40 12.47 -10.50 13.56
CA MET A 40 11.45 -11.27 14.29
C MET A 40 11.68 -11.19 15.80
N ALA A 41 12.91 -11.40 16.26
CA ALA A 41 13.24 -11.36 17.67
C ALA A 41 13.04 -9.95 18.27
N ILE A 42 13.33 -8.88 17.52
CA ILE A 42 13.04 -7.50 17.93
C ILE A 42 11.53 -7.28 18.13
N ILE A 43 10.69 -7.81 17.23
CA ILE A 43 9.22 -7.76 17.38
C ILE A 43 8.76 -8.57 18.61
N MET A 44 9.29 -9.77 18.80
CA MET A 44 8.96 -10.62 19.95
C MET A 44 9.38 -9.97 21.27
N GLN A 45 10.54 -9.30 21.31
CA GLN A 45 11.00 -8.53 22.46
C GLN A 45 10.07 -7.36 22.77
N TYR A 46 9.59 -6.64 21.75
CA TYR A 46 8.65 -5.54 21.93
C TYR A 46 7.36 -5.99 22.63
N TYR A 47 6.84 -7.16 22.22
CA TYR A 47 5.64 -7.73 22.83
C TYR A 47 5.90 -8.52 24.13
N GLN A 48 7.16 -8.90 24.38
CA GLN A 48 7.57 -9.88 25.38
C GLN A 48 6.73 -11.15 25.27
N TRP A 49 6.76 -11.75 24.08
CA TRP A 49 5.93 -12.89 23.71
C TRP A 49 6.66 -13.86 22.79
N PRO A 50 6.46 -15.19 22.93
CA PRO A 50 5.57 -15.87 23.88
C PRO A 50 6.20 -16.12 25.26
N ASP A 51 5.41 -16.60 26.21
CA ASP A 51 5.91 -17.22 27.46
C ASP A 51 6.81 -18.43 27.19
N GLN A 52 6.46 -19.22 26.18
CA GLN A 52 7.18 -20.39 25.69
C GLN A 52 6.75 -20.67 24.24
N GLY A 53 7.64 -21.15 23.39
CA GLY A 53 7.21 -21.68 22.07
C GLY A 53 6.38 -22.96 22.20
N VAL A 54 5.99 -23.54 21.07
CA VAL A 54 5.30 -24.84 21.01
C VAL A 54 5.77 -25.66 19.81
N GLY A 55 5.57 -26.98 19.86
CA GLY A 55 5.82 -27.89 18.75
C GLY A 55 7.30 -28.13 18.45
N THR A 56 7.54 -28.79 17.31
CA THR A 56 8.88 -29.22 16.88
C THR A 56 9.09 -28.85 15.41
N VAL A 57 10.21 -28.21 15.12
CA VAL A 57 10.72 -28.06 13.75
C VAL A 57 11.63 -29.27 13.44
N PRO A 58 11.37 -30.02 12.36
CA PRO A 58 12.21 -31.16 11.99
C PRO A 58 13.60 -30.70 11.54
N ALA A 59 14.56 -31.63 11.58
CA ALA A 59 15.91 -31.38 11.08
C ALA A 59 15.89 -31.02 9.59
N TYR A 60 16.83 -30.18 9.16
CA TYR A 60 17.01 -29.83 7.76
C TYR A 60 18.48 -29.60 7.42
N THR A 61 18.84 -29.79 6.16
CA THR A 61 20.21 -29.58 5.66
C THR A 61 20.32 -28.20 5.04
N LEU A 62 21.45 -27.52 5.28
CA LEU A 62 21.71 -26.23 4.64
C LEU A 62 21.92 -26.41 3.13
N GLN A 63 21.30 -25.53 2.34
CA GLN A 63 21.35 -25.62 0.88
C GLN A 63 22.76 -25.36 0.33
N ALA A 64 23.43 -24.34 0.86
CA ALA A 64 24.79 -23.94 0.45
C ALA A 64 25.88 -24.83 1.06
N ASP A 65 25.64 -25.41 2.24
CA ASP A 65 26.54 -26.33 2.93
C ASP A 65 25.83 -27.66 3.19
N LYS A 66 25.83 -28.53 2.18
CA LYS A 66 25.10 -29.80 2.19
C LYS A 66 25.58 -30.79 3.27
N ASN A 67 26.74 -30.53 3.88
CA ASN A 67 27.29 -31.37 4.96
C ASN A 67 26.88 -30.88 6.35
N THR A 68 26.34 -29.67 6.45
CA THR A 68 25.85 -29.11 7.71
C THR A 68 24.35 -29.39 7.86
N GLN A 69 24.02 -30.26 8.81
CA GLN A 69 22.65 -30.52 9.23
C GLN A 69 22.30 -29.65 10.44
N ILE A 70 21.14 -29.00 10.37
CA ILE A 70 20.50 -28.35 11.51
C ILE A 70 19.59 -29.40 12.18
N PRO A 71 19.82 -29.72 13.47
CA PRO A 71 19.04 -30.75 14.15
C PRO A 71 17.58 -30.32 14.35
N SER A 72 16.71 -31.30 14.60
CA SER A 72 15.35 -31.01 15.02
C SER A 72 15.34 -30.27 16.35
N LYS A 73 14.37 -29.38 16.54
CA LYS A 73 14.24 -28.60 17.76
C LYS A 73 12.79 -28.52 18.22
N THR A 74 12.57 -28.91 19.47
CA THR A 74 11.31 -28.72 20.20
C THR A 74 11.38 -27.43 21.00
N PHE A 75 10.27 -26.69 21.05
CA PHE A 75 10.19 -25.43 21.80
C PHE A 75 9.47 -25.66 23.14
N ASP A 76 10.19 -26.25 24.11
CA ASP A 76 9.67 -26.62 25.44
C ASP A 76 10.26 -25.77 26.60
N ARG A 77 11.09 -24.77 26.27
CA ARG A 77 11.79 -23.90 27.21
C ARG A 77 11.08 -22.53 27.33
N PRO A 78 10.68 -22.10 28.54
CA PRO A 78 10.15 -20.76 28.76
C PRO A 78 11.17 -19.65 28.43
N TYR A 79 10.68 -18.53 27.91
CA TYR A 79 11.50 -17.34 27.66
C TYR A 79 11.51 -16.43 28.88
N VAL A 80 12.70 -15.99 29.31
CA VAL A 80 12.85 -15.08 30.46
C VAL A 80 12.96 -13.64 29.95
N TRP A 81 11.83 -13.02 29.63
CA TRP A 81 11.79 -11.67 29.03
C TRP A 81 12.50 -10.58 29.85
N SER A 82 12.54 -10.72 31.19
CA SER A 82 13.29 -9.81 32.06
C SER A 82 14.80 -9.83 31.82
N LYS A 83 15.33 -10.88 31.19
CA LYS A 83 16.73 -11.02 30.74
C LYS A 83 16.95 -10.67 29.27
N MET A 84 15.95 -10.08 28.60
CA MET A 84 16.02 -9.64 27.21
C MET A 84 15.82 -8.12 27.08
N PRO A 85 16.74 -7.29 27.60
CA PRO A 85 16.63 -5.85 27.53
C PRO A 85 16.73 -5.34 26.09
N VAL A 86 16.18 -4.14 25.86
CA VAL A 86 16.19 -3.46 24.55
C VAL A 86 17.61 -3.11 24.06
N LYS A 87 18.63 -3.16 24.92
CA LYS A 87 20.03 -2.96 24.55
C LYS A 87 20.86 -4.09 25.15
N VAL A 88 21.64 -4.75 24.29
CA VAL A 88 22.59 -5.79 24.66
C VAL A 88 23.87 -5.53 23.89
N ASP A 89 25.01 -5.70 24.55
CA ASP A 89 26.32 -5.57 23.96
C ASP A 89 27.28 -6.64 24.50
N LYS A 90 28.55 -6.55 24.09
CA LYS A 90 29.60 -7.50 24.51
C LYS A 90 29.83 -7.55 26.03
N ASN A 91 29.56 -6.45 26.74
CA ASN A 91 29.80 -6.29 28.18
C ASN A 91 28.59 -6.72 29.02
N SER A 92 27.43 -6.96 28.40
CA SER A 92 26.26 -7.51 29.09
C SER A 92 26.57 -8.86 29.73
N ASP A 93 25.86 -9.19 30.81
CA ASP A 93 26.04 -10.46 31.53
C ASP A 93 25.80 -11.68 30.63
N THR A 94 26.47 -12.79 30.94
CA THR A 94 26.42 -14.00 30.11
C THR A 94 25.01 -14.56 29.99
N ASP A 95 24.22 -14.52 31.06
CA ASP A 95 22.84 -15.00 31.04
C ASP A 95 21.91 -14.10 30.18
N ILE A 96 22.10 -12.78 30.18
CA ILE A 96 21.41 -11.85 29.26
C ILE A 96 21.74 -12.20 27.80
N LYS A 97 23.05 -12.39 27.51
CA LYS A 97 23.53 -12.72 26.17
C LYS A 97 22.97 -14.07 25.69
N ASP A 98 22.94 -15.07 26.56
CA ASP A 98 22.45 -16.41 26.24
C ASP A 98 20.92 -16.43 26.05
N GLU A 99 20.17 -15.67 26.85
CA GLU A 99 18.72 -15.57 26.72
C GLU A 99 18.33 -14.92 25.37
N VAL A 100 18.96 -13.81 25.02
CA VAL A 100 18.71 -13.13 23.74
C VAL A 100 19.17 -13.98 22.55
N ALA A 101 20.35 -14.62 22.64
CA ALA A 101 20.81 -15.52 21.58
C ALA A 101 19.90 -16.74 21.41
N THR A 102 19.24 -17.21 22.48
CA THR A 102 18.27 -18.30 22.42
C THR A 102 17.06 -17.91 21.60
N LEU A 103 16.44 -16.76 21.90
CA LEU A 103 15.30 -16.26 21.12
C LEU A 103 15.65 -16.05 19.65
N ILE A 104 16.79 -15.43 19.36
CA ILE A 104 17.18 -15.16 17.96
C ILE A 104 17.48 -16.45 17.21
N TYR A 105 18.15 -17.42 17.86
CA TYR A 105 18.36 -18.74 17.26
C TYR A 105 17.03 -19.45 17.00
N ASP A 106 16.08 -19.39 17.93
CA ASP A 106 14.74 -19.95 17.75
C ASP A 106 13.99 -19.31 16.58
N CYS A 107 14.05 -17.99 16.44
CA CYS A 107 13.54 -17.27 15.27
C CYS A 107 14.20 -17.77 13.97
N GLY A 108 15.51 -18.06 14.01
CA GLY A 108 16.24 -18.65 12.90
C GLY A 108 15.73 -20.04 12.52
N ILE A 109 15.49 -20.91 13.52
CA ILE A 109 15.00 -22.28 13.31
C ILE A 109 13.57 -22.30 12.77
N ILE A 110 12.64 -21.53 13.34
CA ILE A 110 11.24 -21.51 12.85
C ILE A 110 11.13 -20.97 11.42
N SER A 111 12.08 -20.12 11.02
CA SER A 111 12.17 -19.59 9.65
C SER A 111 12.90 -20.52 8.68
N LYS A 112 13.40 -21.67 9.17
CA LYS A 112 14.26 -22.61 8.41
C LYS A 112 15.47 -21.91 7.79
N SER A 113 16.13 -21.05 8.57
CA SER A 113 17.21 -20.20 8.10
C SER A 113 18.36 -21.01 7.50
N GLN A 114 18.86 -20.53 6.37
CA GLN A 114 20.04 -21.02 5.71
C GLN A 114 21.24 -20.29 6.31
N PHE A 115 21.73 -20.82 7.44
CA PHE A 115 22.80 -20.21 8.21
C PHE A 115 24.11 -20.14 7.41
N GLY A 116 24.78 -18.99 7.49
CA GLY A 116 26.10 -18.82 6.90
C GLY A 116 26.90 -17.74 7.61
N ARG A 117 28.22 -17.80 7.47
CA ARG A 117 29.14 -16.83 8.10
C ARG A 117 28.97 -15.41 7.59
N LYS A 118 28.81 -15.24 6.29
CA LYS A 118 28.68 -13.90 5.65
C LYS A 118 27.22 -13.49 5.42
N SER A 119 26.34 -14.48 5.27
CA SER A 119 24.92 -14.26 5.02
C SER A 119 24.13 -15.44 5.58
N THR A 120 23.07 -15.11 6.32
CA THR A 120 22.03 -16.04 6.74
C THR A 120 20.72 -15.52 6.18
N TRP A 121 20.00 -16.34 5.42
CA TRP A 121 18.75 -15.96 4.75
C TRP A 121 17.63 -16.95 5.06
N ALA A 122 16.38 -16.52 4.87
CA ALA A 122 15.20 -17.36 5.03
C ALA A 122 14.09 -16.87 4.08
N TYR A 123 13.21 -17.77 3.67
CA TYR A 123 11.99 -17.40 2.97
C TYR A 123 11.01 -16.72 3.95
N TYR A 124 10.43 -15.58 3.55
CA TYR A 124 9.54 -14.79 4.40
C TYR A 124 8.26 -15.57 4.77
N GLU A 125 7.83 -16.47 3.90
CA GLU A 125 6.70 -17.37 4.10
C GLU A 125 6.97 -18.37 5.24
N ASN A 126 8.19 -18.91 5.34
CA ASN A 126 8.59 -19.76 6.46
C ASN A 126 8.65 -18.97 7.78
N ALA A 127 9.14 -17.73 7.74
CA ALA A 127 9.17 -16.85 8.90
C ALA A 127 7.74 -16.56 9.41
N LEU A 128 6.83 -16.18 8.51
CA LEU A 128 5.42 -15.96 8.80
C LEU A 128 4.75 -17.20 9.40
N GLU A 129 4.87 -18.34 8.72
CA GLU A 129 4.29 -19.61 9.18
C GLU A 129 4.88 -20.00 10.55
N GLY A 130 6.19 -19.83 10.73
CA GLY A 130 6.88 -20.14 11.97
C GLY A 130 6.37 -19.34 13.15
N MET A 131 6.13 -18.03 12.97
CA MET A 131 5.58 -17.18 14.03
C MET A 131 4.18 -17.62 14.46
N ILE A 132 3.31 -17.95 13.50
CA ILE A 132 1.95 -18.41 13.77
C ILE A 132 1.99 -19.79 14.46
N LYS A 133 2.72 -20.74 13.88
CA LYS A 133 2.69 -22.16 14.27
C LYS A 133 3.43 -22.46 15.57
N TYR A 134 4.59 -21.85 15.80
CA TYR A 134 5.47 -22.21 16.91
C TYR A 134 5.57 -21.11 17.98
N MET A 135 5.23 -19.86 17.66
CA MET A 135 5.38 -18.71 18.57
C MET A 135 4.04 -18.06 18.96
N LYS A 136 2.90 -18.70 18.65
CA LYS A 136 1.56 -18.27 19.07
C LYS A 136 1.22 -16.83 18.63
N TYR A 137 1.55 -16.49 17.38
CA TYR A 137 1.11 -15.23 16.77
C TYR A 137 -0.23 -15.40 16.04
N ASN A 138 -0.93 -14.27 15.87
CA ASN A 138 -2.26 -14.19 15.28
C ASN A 138 -2.35 -14.90 13.91
N LYS A 139 -3.33 -15.79 13.74
CA LYS A 139 -3.56 -16.56 12.50
C LYS A 139 -3.96 -15.70 11.29
N GLY A 140 -4.47 -14.50 11.52
CA GLY A 140 -4.78 -13.49 10.51
C GLY A 140 -3.56 -12.68 10.05
N THR A 141 -2.36 -12.99 10.56
CA THR A 141 -1.12 -12.39 10.07
C THR A 141 -0.90 -12.78 8.62
N HIS A 142 -0.60 -11.79 7.78
CA HIS A 142 -0.30 -12.00 6.36
C HIS A 142 0.79 -11.04 5.88
N MET A 143 1.48 -11.44 4.81
CA MET A 143 2.43 -10.59 4.12
C MET A 143 1.75 -9.99 2.88
N GLN A 144 1.82 -8.67 2.73
CA GLN A 144 1.29 -7.97 1.57
C GLN A 144 2.45 -7.33 0.80
N ASN A 145 2.50 -7.59 -0.51
CA ASN A 145 3.46 -6.93 -1.39
C ASN A 145 3.04 -5.48 -1.64
N ARG A 146 3.95 -4.53 -1.46
CA ARG A 146 3.73 -3.10 -1.74
C ARG A 146 3.12 -2.90 -3.11
N ALA A 147 3.64 -3.58 -4.13
CA ALA A 147 3.22 -3.43 -5.53
C ALA A 147 1.73 -3.73 -5.78
N THR A 148 1.04 -4.40 -4.85
CA THR A 148 -0.39 -4.75 -4.95
C THR A 148 -1.34 -3.69 -4.37
N ARG A 149 -0.81 -2.54 -3.94
CA ARG A 149 -1.59 -1.40 -3.42
C ARG A 149 -1.18 -0.10 -4.11
N VAL A 150 -2.00 0.95 -4.00
CA VAL A 150 -1.56 2.32 -4.32
C VAL A 150 -0.78 2.92 -3.14
N MET A 151 0.11 3.90 -3.38
CA MET A 151 1.01 4.45 -2.33
C MET A 151 0.23 5.01 -1.12
N SER A 152 -0.87 5.72 -1.36
CA SER A 152 -1.68 6.35 -0.32
C SER A 152 -2.28 5.30 0.62
N GLU A 153 -2.86 4.24 0.07
CA GLU A 153 -3.38 3.09 0.82
C GLU A 153 -2.25 2.38 1.57
N TRP A 154 -1.09 2.18 0.94
CA TRP A 154 0.04 1.55 1.61
C TRP A 154 0.47 2.34 2.85
N HIS A 155 0.59 3.67 2.73
CA HIS A 155 0.86 4.54 3.87
C HIS A 155 -0.23 4.44 4.95
N GLN A 156 -1.51 4.40 4.56
CA GLN A 156 -2.61 4.23 5.51
C GLN A 156 -2.52 2.90 6.25
N MET A 157 -2.22 1.79 5.56
CA MET A 157 -2.07 0.47 6.15
C MET A 157 -0.92 0.45 7.18
N LEU A 158 0.26 0.96 6.82
CA LEU A 158 1.40 1.03 7.74
C LEU A 158 1.10 1.92 8.96
N ARG A 159 0.49 3.09 8.73
CA ARG A 159 0.13 4.01 9.83
C ARG A 159 -0.89 3.38 10.77
N LYS A 160 -1.89 2.66 10.25
CA LYS A 160 -2.89 1.95 11.07
C LYS A 160 -2.25 0.97 12.05
N GLU A 161 -1.26 0.18 11.61
CA GLU A 161 -0.51 -0.72 12.50
C GLU A 161 0.25 0.08 13.57
N LEU A 162 0.99 1.12 13.17
CA LEU A 162 1.80 1.93 14.09
C LEU A 162 0.95 2.72 15.10
N ASP A 163 -0.18 3.27 14.67
CA ASP A 163 -1.16 3.94 15.53
C ASP A 163 -1.75 2.96 16.56
N ALA A 164 -1.98 1.72 16.14
CA ALA A 164 -2.37 0.60 17.01
C ALA A 164 -1.21 0.05 17.87
N LYS A 165 -0.05 0.71 17.88
CA LYS A 165 1.17 0.32 18.63
C LYS A 165 1.74 -1.04 18.21
N ARG A 166 1.61 -1.37 16.92
CA ARG A 166 2.11 -2.61 16.31
C ARG A 166 3.31 -2.29 15.42
N PRO A 167 4.56 -2.58 15.83
CA PRO A 167 5.71 -2.46 14.95
C PRO A 167 5.61 -3.50 13.83
N ILE A 168 6.17 -3.15 12.66
CA ILE A 168 5.93 -3.87 11.41
C ILE A 168 7.22 -4.55 10.97
N LEU A 169 7.17 -5.86 10.70
CA LEU A 169 8.21 -6.50 9.90
C LEU A 169 8.06 -6.04 8.45
N TYR A 170 9.10 -5.42 7.93
CA TYR A 170 9.14 -4.87 6.58
C TYR A 170 10.30 -5.48 5.82
N THR A 171 10.07 -5.79 4.55
CA THR A 171 11.07 -6.38 3.67
C THR A 171 11.25 -5.51 2.43
N ALA A 172 12.45 -5.51 1.89
CA ALA A 172 12.78 -4.85 0.64
C ALA A 172 14.08 -5.41 0.07
N SER A 173 14.24 -5.29 -1.24
CA SER A 173 15.44 -5.69 -1.97
C SER A 173 16.18 -4.46 -2.53
N THR A 174 17.50 -4.57 -2.67
CA THR A 174 18.29 -3.62 -3.47
C THR A 174 18.06 -3.87 -4.97
N LYS A 175 18.47 -2.93 -5.81
CA LYS A 175 18.41 -3.10 -7.29
C LYS A 175 19.20 -4.30 -7.81
N SER A 176 20.22 -4.75 -7.06
CA SER A 176 21.03 -5.92 -7.40
C SER A 176 20.44 -7.23 -6.88
N GLY A 177 19.22 -7.23 -6.33
CA GLY A 177 18.54 -8.42 -5.82
C GLY A 177 18.89 -8.81 -4.38
N GLY A 178 19.57 -7.94 -3.63
CA GLY A 178 19.91 -8.20 -2.24
C GLY A 178 18.75 -7.90 -1.30
N GLY A 179 18.11 -8.93 -0.74
CA GLY A 179 16.98 -8.79 0.19
C GLY A 179 17.41 -8.45 1.62
N HIS A 180 16.56 -7.71 2.34
CA HIS A 180 16.70 -7.47 3.78
C HIS A 180 15.33 -7.39 4.46
N MET A 181 15.27 -7.84 5.72
CA MET A 181 14.11 -7.68 6.59
C MET A 181 14.50 -6.83 7.80
N PHE A 182 13.67 -5.84 8.11
CA PHE A 182 13.89 -4.87 9.18
C PHE A 182 12.56 -4.51 9.84
N VAL A 183 12.62 -3.68 10.89
CA VAL A 183 11.42 -3.25 11.63
C VAL A 183 11.10 -1.80 11.32
N ILE A 184 9.87 -1.52 10.92
CA ILE A 184 9.32 -0.16 10.94
C ILE A 184 8.59 0.04 12.27
N ASP A 185 9.03 1.03 13.04
CA ASP A 185 8.54 1.28 14.40
C ASP A 185 8.14 2.74 14.63
N GLY A 186 7.92 3.51 13.57
CA GLY A 186 7.44 4.89 13.69
C GLY A 186 7.21 5.57 12.35
N TYR A 187 6.53 6.71 12.38
CA TYR A 187 6.33 7.55 11.20
C TYR A 187 6.19 9.03 11.54
N THR A 188 6.39 9.89 10.54
CA THR A 188 6.23 11.36 10.64
C THR A 188 5.03 11.87 9.85
N GLN A 189 4.64 13.11 10.11
CA GLN A 189 3.62 13.83 9.34
C GLN A 189 3.86 13.79 7.82
N LYS A 190 5.13 13.77 7.39
CA LYS A 190 5.54 13.83 5.98
C LYS A 190 5.88 12.46 5.37
N ASN A 191 5.31 11.36 5.88
CA ASN A 191 5.52 10.00 5.35
C ASN A 191 6.98 9.51 5.39
N TYR A 192 7.78 9.98 6.35
CA TYR A 192 9.02 9.30 6.70
C TYR A 192 8.72 8.23 7.73
N TYR A 193 9.34 7.07 7.59
CA TYR A 193 9.18 5.91 8.47
C TYR A 193 10.47 5.69 9.24
N HIS A 194 10.37 5.51 10.55
CA HIS A 194 11.53 5.13 11.33
C HIS A 194 11.83 3.65 11.07
N VAL A 195 13.04 3.38 10.61
CA VAL A 195 13.55 2.04 10.34
C VAL A 195 14.53 1.64 11.43
N ASN A 196 14.29 0.48 12.04
CA ASN A 196 15.26 -0.26 12.83
C ASN A 196 15.82 -1.41 11.96
N TRP A 197 17.06 -1.27 11.52
CA TRP A 197 17.70 -2.17 10.57
C TRP A 197 18.17 -3.51 11.16
N GLY A 198 18.14 -3.65 12.50
CA GLY A 198 18.69 -4.83 13.19
C GLY A 198 20.22 -4.86 13.21
N TRP A 199 20.86 -3.69 13.37
CA TRP A 199 22.32 -3.51 13.40
C TRP A 199 22.77 -2.68 14.62
N SER A 200 22.29 -3.01 15.82
CA SER A 200 22.64 -2.30 17.07
C SER A 200 22.36 -0.80 17.06
N GLY A 201 21.39 -0.34 16.27
CA GLY A 201 21.10 1.09 16.10
C GLY A 201 21.85 1.77 14.95
N SER A 202 22.83 1.11 14.33
CA SER A 202 23.53 1.64 13.16
C SER A 202 22.55 1.89 12.02
N SER A 203 22.63 3.09 11.43
CA SER A 203 21.73 3.59 10.38
C SER A 203 20.25 3.67 10.76
N ASN A 204 19.85 3.43 12.02
CA ASN A 204 18.46 3.61 12.40
C ASN A 204 18.06 5.08 12.22
N GLY A 205 16.88 5.32 11.67
CA GLY A 205 16.47 6.68 11.33
C GLY A 205 15.21 6.74 10.50
N TYR A 206 14.85 7.95 10.08
CA TYR A 206 13.64 8.22 9.32
C TYR A 206 13.92 8.24 7.82
N TYR A 207 13.27 7.34 7.08
CA TYR A 207 13.46 7.15 5.64
C TYR A 207 12.16 7.35 4.87
N LEU A 208 12.27 7.78 3.60
CA LEU A 208 11.18 7.60 2.65
C LEU A 208 11.21 6.16 2.17
N LEU A 209 10.04 5.52 2.01
CA LEU A 209 9.97 4.15 1.47
C LEU A 209 10.56 4.03 0.05
N THR A 210 10.62 5.15 -0.69
CA THR A 210 11.24 5.23 -2.02
C THR A 210 12.75 5.48 -1.98
N VAL A 211 13.31 5.78 -0.81
CA VAL A 211 14.74 6.09 -0.60
C VAL A 211 15.18 5.56 0.77
N MET A 212 15.34 4.22 0.86
CA MET A 212 15.80 3.54 2.07
C MET A 212 17.25 3.09 1.90
N ASP A 213 18.18 4.05 2.01
CA ASP A 213 19.61 3.85 1.80
C ASP A 213 20.39 4.07 3.11
N PRO A 214 20.82 3.01 3.81
CA PRO A 214 21.52 3.13 5.09
C PRO A 214 22.98 3.56 4.88
N SER A 215 23.40 4.62 5.57
CA SER A 215 24.75 5.19 5.44
C SER A 215 25.87 4.32 6.01
N ASN A 216 25.56 3.46 6.99
CA ASN A 216 26.51 2.54 7.63
C ASN A 216 25.85 1.16 7.79
N PRO A 217 25.79 0.36 6.72
CA PRO A 217 25.10 -0.91 6.72
C PRO A 217 25.83 -1.96 7.57
N GLY A 218 25.06 -2.80 8.25
CA GLY A 218 25.58 -3.87 9.12
C GLY A 218 25.70 -5.24 8.44
N SER A 219 25.87 -6.29 9.23
CA SER A 219 26.05 -7.64 8.68
C SER A 219 24.81 -8.13 7.92
N GLY A 220 25.04 -8.91 6.87
CA GLY A 220 23.96 -9.39 5.98
C GLY A 220 23.42 -8.33 5.01
N SER A 221 23.97 -7.11 5.01
CA SER A 221 23.55 -6.06 4.07
C SER A 221 24.00 -6.33 2.63
N SER A 222 23.25 -5.77 1.68
CA SER A 222 23.64 -5.63 0.28
C SER A 222 23.93 -4.17 -0.08
N SER A 223 24.65 -3.96 -1.19
CA SER A 223 25.00 -2.61 -1.67
C SER A 223 23.77 -1.89 -2.25
N GLY A 224 23.62 -0.61 -1.89
CA GLY A 224 22.58 0.30 -2.37
C GLY A 224 21.29 0.30 -1.53
N GLY A 225 20.34 1.16 -1.92
CA GLY A 225 19.08 1.34 -1.19
C GLY A 225 18.06 0.22 -1.40
N TYR A 226 17.41 -0.20 -0.32
CA TYR A 226 16.37 -1.23 -0.29
C TYR A 226 15.04 -0.63 -0.73
N THR A 227 14.78 -0.63 -2.04
CA THR A 227 13.61 0.07 -2.62
C THR A 227 12.76 -0.82 -3.52
N GLN A 228 13.25 -2.00 -3.86
CA GLN A 228 12.59 -2.96 -4.73
C GLN A 228 11.83 -4.00 -3.90
N GLU A 229 10.86 -4.67 -4.52
CA GLU A 229 10.18 -5.86 -3.97
C GLU A 229 9.71 -5.71 -2.52
N GLN A 230 9.20 -4.53 -2.18
CA GLN A 230 8.84 -4.23 -0.80
C GLN A 230 7.61 -5.03 -0.37
N ALA A 231 7.62 -5.53 0.86
CA ALA A 231 6.45 -6.13 1.51
C ALA A 231 6.41 -5.80 3.00
N ALA A 232 5.24 -5.96 3.60
CA ALA A 232 5.07 -5.78 5.04
C ALA A 232 4.14 -6.84 5.62
N PHE A 233 4.37 -7.15 6.89
CA PHE A 233 3.57 -8.09 7.66
C PHE A 233 2.51 -7.30 8.44
N PHE A 234 1.24 -7.63 8.21
CA PHE A 234 0.09 -6.98 8.84
C PHE A 234 -0.58 -7.92 9.85
N ASN A 235 -1.27 -7.33 10.84
CA ASN A 235 -1.87 -8.07 11.96
C ASN A 235 -0.87 -8.93 12.76
N LEU A 236 0.44 -8.60 12.71
CA LEU A 236 1.48 -9.34 13.42
C LEU A 236 1.48 -8.99 14.92
N ILE A 237 0.56 -9.62 15.64
CA ILE A 237 0.38 -9.48 17.09
C ILE A 237 0.36 -10.85 17.77
N PRO A 238 0.73 -10.93 19.07
CA PRO A 238 0.51 -12.12 19.88
C PRO A 238 -0.95 -12.58 19.90
N ASP A 239 -1.19 -13.88 19.76
CA ASP A 239 -2.50 -14.52 19.98
C ASP A 239 -2.63 -14.93 21.45
N LYS A 240 -2.72 -13.95 22.35
CA LYS A 240 -2.59 -14.18 23.80
C LYS A 240 -3.69 -15.08 24.38
N ASP A 241 -4.89 -15.02 23.82
CA ASP A 241 -6.05 -15.79 24.26
C ASP A 241 -6.27 -17.05 23.39
N GLY A 242 -5.49 -17.24 22.33
CA GLY A 242 -5.61 -18.38 21.41
C GLY A 242 -6.87 -18.35 20.54
N THR A 243 -7.59 -17.22 20.50
CA THR A 243 -8.88 -17.11 19.81
C THR A 243 -8.76 -16.59 18.38
N SER A 244 -7.56 -16.24 17.92
CA SER A 244 -7.39 -15.71 16.57
C SER A 244 -7.85 -16.68 15.48
N ALA A 245 -8.45 -16.12 14.43
CA ALA A 245 -8.87 -16.81 13.22
C ALA A 245 -7.99 -16.43 12.03
N PHE A 246 -7.98 -17.29 11.01
CA PHE A 246 -7.44 -16.90 9.71
C PHE A 246 -8.32 -15.81 9.07
N THR A 247 -7.77 -15.12 8.07
CA THR A 247 -8.46 -14.02 7.38
C THR A 247 -8.47 -14.30 5.88
N ASP A 248 -9.55 -13.90 5.22
CA ASP A 248 -9.65 -13.92 3.76
C ASP A 248 -8.93 -12.70 3.18
N ASN A 249 -7.90 -12.93 2.37
CA ASN A 249 -7.14 -11.84 1.76
C ASN A 249 -6.86 -12.15 0.29
N LEU A 250 -7.66 -11.54 -0.59
CA LEU A 250 -7.46 -11.63 -2.03
C LEU A 250 -6.94 -10.31 -2.59
N VAL A 251 -6.05 -10.39 -3.57
CA VAL A 251 -5.58 -9.22 -4.33
C VAL A 251 -5.49 -9.52 -5.82
N LEU A 252 -5.76 -8.50 -6.64
CA LEU A 252 -5.44 -8.53 -8.06
C LEU A 252 -3.93 -8.41 -8.25
N ILE A 253 -3.40 -9.25 -9.14
CA ILE A 253 -1.99 -9.26 -9.51
C ILE A 253 -1.81 -9.17 -11.02
N ARG A 254 -0.65 -8.69 -11.46
CA ARG A 254 -0.23 -8.79 -12.86
C ARG A 254 0.35 -10.18 -13.09
N LYS A 255 -0.12 -10.90 -14.11
CA LYS A 255 0.39 -12.24 -14.41
C LYS A 255 0.27 -12.55 -15.89
N GLU A 256 1.30 -13.19 -16.44
CA GLU A 256 1.23 -13.85 -17.74
C GLU A 256 0.76 -15.30 -17.54
N VAL A 257 -0.26 -15.72 -18.28
CA VAL A 257 -0.69 -17.12 -18.36
C VAL A 257 -0.88 -17.47 -19.83
N ASN A 258 -0.16 -18.50 -20.31
CA ASN A 258 -0.24 -18.98 -21.69
C ASN A 258 -0.06 -17.87 -22.76
N GLY A 259 0.84 -16.91 -22.52
CA GLY A 259 1.10 -15.78 -23.43
C GLY A 259 0.12 -14.61 -23.32
N VAL A 260 -0.90 -14.70 -22.46
CA VAL A 260 -1.84 -13.61 -22.18
C VAL A 260 -1.44 -12.88 -20.91
N TYR A 261 -1.25 -11.57 -21.02
CA TYR A 261 -0.95 -10.71 -19.88
C TYR A 261 -2.22 -10.16 -19.24
N TYR A 262 -2.51 -10.61 -18.02
CA TYR A 262 -3.60 -10.07 -17.21
C TYR A 262 -3.13 -8.83 -16.44
N GLU A 263 -3.79 -7.70 -16.67
CA GLU A 263 -3.46 -6.40 -16.07
C GLU A 263 -4.64 -5.81 -15.27
N GLY A 264 -5.50 -6.69 -14.73
CA GLY A 264 -6.67 -6.33 -13.94
C GLY A 264 -7.97 -6.69 -14.64
N LEU A 265 -8.95 -5.79 -14.58
CA LEU A 265 -10.28 -5.95 -15.16
C LEU A 265 -10.26 -5.58 -16.65
N VAL A 266 -11.00 -6.36 -17.44
CA VAL A 266 -11.27 -6.11 -18.86
C VAL A 266 -12.78 -6.18 -19.08
N MET A 267 -13.29 -5.29 -19.93
CA MET A 267 -14.71 -5.19 -20.29
C MET A 267 -14.85 -5.27 -21.80
N ASP A 268 -15.87 -5.97 -22.28
CA ASP A 268 -16.10 -6.21 -23.71
C ASP A 268 -17.03 -5.18 -24.38
N ALA A 269 -17.60 -4.27 -23.60
CA ALA A 269 -18.48 -3.21 -24.07
C ALA A 269 -17.79 -1.84 -24.10
N VAL A 270 -18.29 -0.96 -24.96
CA VAL A 270 -17.96 0.47 -25.02
C VAL A 270 -19.27 1.24 -24.89
N ASN A 271 -19.30 2.30 -24.06
CA ASN A 271 -20.47 3.17 -23.84
C ASN A 271 -21.74 2.44 -23.31
N ILE A 272 -21.59 1.69 -22.21
CA ILE A 272 -22.69 0.94 -21.57
C ILE A 272 -23.90 1.83 -21.28
N GLN A 273 -25.08 1.37 -21.70
CA GLN A 273 -26.37 1.93 -21.29
C GLN A 273 -27.00 1.10 -20.17
N PRO A 274 -27.86 1.68 -19.32
CA PRO A 274 -28.67 0.90 -18.39
C PRO A 274 -29.46 -0.21 -19.09
N GLU A 275 -29.66 -1.33 -18.38
CA GLU A 275 -30.28 -2.58 -18.85
C GLU A 275 -29.52 -3.33 -19.96
N GLN A 276 -28.40 -2.81 -20.45
CA GLN A 276 -27.53 -3.53 -21.38
C GLN A 276 -26.71 -4.59 -20.64
N GLU A 277 -26.73 -5.82 -21.14
CA GLU A 277 -25.80 -6.88 -20.69
C GLU A 277 -24.42 -6.68 -21.31
N PHE A 278 -23.38 -6.92 -20.51
CA PHE A 278 -21.98 -6.89 -20.92
C PHE A 278 -21.17 -7.87 -20.07
N LYS A 279 -19.91 -8.13 -20.45
CA LYS A 279 -19.02 -9.03 -19.74
C LYS A 279 -17.86 -8.28 -19.11
N ILE A 280 -17.49 -8.70 -17.91
CA ILE A 280 -16.23 -8.33 -17.26
C ILE A 280 -15.40 -9.59 -17.04
N SER A 281 -14.16 -9.56 -17.52
CA SER A 281 -13.14 -10.55 -17.22
C SER A 281 -12.33 -10.06 -16.02
N ILE A 282 -12.40 -10.81 -14.92
CA ILE A 282 -11.54 -10.61 -13.75
C ILE A 282 -10.20 -11.26 -14.07
N GLY A 283 -9.10 -10.50 -14.02
CA GLY A 283 -7.76 -11.00 -14.31
C GLY A 283 -7.22 -12.00 -13.29
N ALA A 284 -5.92 -11.93 -12.98
CA ALA A 284 -5.31 -12.84 -12.03
C ALA A 284 -5.55 -12.40 -10.57
N VAL A 285 -6.08 -13.30 -9.76
CA VAL A 285 -6.36 -13.10 -8.33
C VAL A 285 -5.40 -13.98 -7.50
N TYR A 286 -4.78 -13.40 -6.49
CA TYR A 286 -3.86 -14.09 -5.59
C TYR A 286 -4.42 -14.12 -4.17
N ASN A 287 -4.50 -15.33 -3.59
CA ASN A 287 -4.81 -15.52 -2.18
C ASN A 287 -3.54 -15.39 -1.36
N ILE A 288 -3.37 -14.23 -0.71
CA ILE A 288 -2.25 -13.95 0.19
C ILE A 288 -2.53 -14.37 1.64
N GLY A 289 -3.72 -14.95 1.90
CA GLY A 289 -4.09 -15.51 3.17
C GLY A 289 -3.38 -16.84 3.47
N ARG A 290 -3.39 -17.25 4.75
CA ARG A 290 -2.79 -18.51 5.23
C ARG A 290 -3.76 -19.69 5.27
N SER A 291 -4.97 -19.49 4.76
CA SER A 291 -5.98 -20.51 4.60
C SER A 291 -6.53 -20.46 3.18
N ALA A 292 -7.04 -21.60 2.71
CA ALA A 292 -7.83 -21.61 1.48
C ALA A 292 -9.00 -20.64 1.61
N PHE A 293 -9.11 -19.76 0.63
CA PHE A 293 -10.29 -18.92 0.43
C PHE A 293 -11.42 -19.81 -0.10
N ASP A 294 -12.58 -19.71 0.53
CA ASP A 294 -13.80 -20.41 0.13
C ASP A 294 -14.94 -19.40 0.31
N GLY A 295 -15.48 -18.91 -0.80
CA GLY A 295 -16.40 -17.78 -0.80
C GLY A 295 -16.79 -17.32 -2.19
N ASN A 296 -17.28 -16.10 -2.27
CA ASN A 296 -17.81 -15.54 -3.52
C ASN A 296 -17.05 -14.28 -3.94
N LEU A 297 -16.92 -14.09 -5.25
CA LEU A 297 -16.66 -12.79 -5.87
C LEU A 297 -17.99 -12.17 -6.30
N ARG A 298 -18.04 -10.84 -6.37
CA ARG A 298 -19.20 -10.11 -6.90
C ARG A 298 -18.79 -8.78 -7.49
N ILE A 299 -19.43 -8.38 -8.58
CA ILE A 299 -19.14 -7.13 -9.27
C ILE A 299 -20.20 -6.10 -8.89
N ALA A 300 -19.76 -4.88 -8.59
CA ALA A 300 -20.64 -3.80 -8.19
C ALA A 300 -20.39 -2.52 -8.99
N LEU A 301 -21.48 -1.82 -9.29
CA LEU A 301 -21.47 -0.40 -9.60
C LEU A 301 -21.26 0.36 -8.30
N VAL A 302 -20.26 1.23 -8.28
CA VAL A 302 -19.92 2.07 -7.14
C VAL A 302 -19.91 3.53 -7.56
N GLY A 303 -20.31 4.40 -6.63
CA GLY A 303 -20.14 5.85 -6.83
C GLY A 303 -18.67 6.26 -6.74
N LYS A 304 -18.37 7.53 -7.08
CA LYS A 304 -17.01 8.12 -7.03
C LYS A 304 -16.30 7.95 -5.69
N ASN A 305 -17.05 7.91 -4.58
CA ASN A 305 -16.52 7.73 -3.23
C ASN A 305 -16.29 6.26 -2.84
N GLY A 306 -16.63 5.32 -3.73
CA GLY A 306 -16.52 3.89 -3.51
C GLY A 306 -17.70 3.23 -2.79
N THR A 307 -18.79 3.96 -2.55
CA THR A 307 -20.02 3.40 -1.97
C THR A 307 -20.71 2.53 -3.02
N ILE A 308 -21.09 1.31 -2.62
CA ILE A 308 -21.82 0.38 -3.49
C ILE A 308 -23.20 0.96 -3.77
N LYS A 309 -23.54 1.10 -5.06
CA LYS A 309 -24.86 1.51 -5.54
C LYS A 309 -25.73 0.29 -5.83
N GLU A 310 -25.13 -0.68 -6.53
CA GLU A 310 -25.81 -1.88 -7.04
C GLU A 310 -24.78 -2.99 -7.24
N TYR A 311 -25.17 -4.23 -6.92
CA TYR A 311 -24.44 -5.39 -7.39
C TYR A 311 -24.93 -5.76 -8.79
N ILE A 312 -24.04 -5.71 -9.75
CA ILE A 312 -24.36 -5.82 -11.18
C ILE A 312 -24.10 -7.22 -11.73
N SER A 313 -23.64 -8.13 -10.87
CA SER A 313 -23.47 -9.54 -11.16
C SER A 313 -24.11 -10.43 -10.10
N GLU A 314 -24.35 -11.68 -10.49
CA GLU A 314 -24.53 -12.79 -9.56
C GLU A 314 -23.28 -13.03 -8.70
N GLU A 315 -23.44 -13.77 -7.61
CA GLU A 315 -22.33 -14.26 -6.80
C GLU A 315 -21.56 -15.36 -7.55
N ILE A 316 -20.24 -15.22 -7.58
CA ILE A 316 -19.35 -16.13 -8.28
C ILE A 316 -18.61 -16.98 -7.24
N PRO A 317 -18.98 -18.26 -7.04
CA PRO A 317 -18.30 -19.12 -6.07
C PRO A 317 -16.89 -19.45 -6.54
N VAL A 318 -15.90 -19.21 -5.67
CA VAL A 318 -14.50 -19.48 -5.95
C VAL A 318 -13.81 -20.14 -4.75
N LYS A 319 -12.87 -21.05 -5.05
CA LYS A 319 -12.01 -21.69 -4.06
C LYS A 319 -10.56 -21.56 -4.47
N TYR A 320 -9.80 -20.81 -3.68
CA TYR A 320 -8.40 -20.55 -3.96
C TYR A 320 -7.54 -21.08 -2.80
N PRO A 321 -6.64 -22.06 -3.02
CA PRO A 321 -5.69 -22.49 -2.00
C PRO A 321 -4.93 -21.31 -1.38
N ALA A 322 -4.41 -21.52 -0.17
CA ALA A 322 -3.55 -20.54 0.45
C ALA A 322 -2.31 -20.34 -0.42
N ASP A 323 -1.85 -19.10 -0.54
CA ASP A 323 -0.60 -18.78 -1.23
C ASP A 323 -0.58 -19.22 -2.72
N SER A 324 -1.75 -19.15 -3.38
CA SER A 324 -1.89 -19.49 -4.80
C SER A 324 -2.63 -18.43 -5.59
N TYR A 325 -2.29 -18.32 -6.87
CA TYR A 325 -2.98 -17.46 -7.81
C TYR A 325 -3.90 -18.26 -8.73
N HIS A 326 -4.97 -17.61 -9.17
CA HIS A 326 -5.96 -18.15 -10.09
C HIS A 326 -6.24 -17.13 -11.18
N SER A 327 -6.40 -17.62 -12.40
CA SER A 327 -6.61 -16.79 -13.58
C SER A 327 -8.07 -16.88 -14.05
N GLU A 328 -8.53 -15.75 -14.55
CA GLU A 328 -9.71 -15.54 -15.38
C GLU A 328 -11.04 -16.03 -14.81
N THR A 329 -11.90 -15.08 -14.52
CA THR A 329 -13.29 -15.32 -14.21
C THR A 329 -14.12 -14.34 -15.01
N ASP A 330 -14.73 -14.85 -16.08
CA ASP A 330 -15.68 -14.11 -16.89
C ASP A 330 -17.02 -14.02 -16.18
N CYS A 331 -17.58 -12.80 -16.15
CA CYS A 331 -18.83 -12.54 -15.46
C CYS A 331 -19.74 -11.66 -16.30
N PHE A 332 -20.97 -12.11 -16.51
CA PHE A 332 -22.02 -11.31 -17.12
C PHE A 332 -22.53 -10.30 -16.10
N CYS A 333 -22.64 -9.05 -16.56
CA CYS A 333 -23.02 -7.91 -15.76
C CYS A 333 -24.20 -7.18 -16.41
N LYS A 334 -25.06 -6.60 -15.59
CA LYS A 334 -26.10 -5.67 -16.03
C LYS A 334 -26.28 -4.55 -15.00
N ILE A 335 -26.23 -3.31 -15.46
CA ILE A 335 -26.48 -2.12 -14.63
C ILE A 335 -27.95 -1.73 -14.80
N THR A 336 -28.71 -1.62 -13.72
CA THR A 336 -30.12 -1.18 -13.78
C THR A 336 -30.28 0.29 -13.38
N LEU A 337 -29.34 0.82 -12.59
CA LEU A 337 -29.37 2.21 -12.15
C LEU A 337 -28.81 3.19 -13.19
N PRO A 338 -29.24 4.47 -13.17
CA PRO A 338 -28.60 5.52 -13.95
C PRO A 338 -27.11 5.64 -13.63
N ILE A 339 -26.30 5.71 -14.70
CA ILE A 339 -24.84 5.88 -14.64
C ILE A 339 -24.55 7.38 -14.53
N LYS A 340 -23.89 7.78 -13.44
CA LYS A 340 -23.49 9.16 -13.16
C LYS A 340 -22.01 9.38 -13.44
N ALA A 341 -21.61 10.64 -13.62
CA ALA A 341 -20.20 11.01 -13.75
C ALA A 341 -19.39 10.55 -12.52
N GLY A 342 -18.24 9.90 -12.77
CA GLY A 342 -17.39 9.34 -11.74
C GLY A 342 -17.82 7.96 -11.21
N ASP A 343 -18.93 7.39 -11.68
CA ASP A 343 -19.29 6.00 -11.36
C ASP A 343 -18.24 5.02 -11.90
N ARG A 344 -18.03 3.94 -11.14
CA ARG A 344 -17.01 2.93 -11.43
C ARG A 344 -17.56 1.52 -11.24
N ILE A 345 -16.92 0.56 -11.87
CA ILE A 345 -17.11 -0.86 -11.59
C ILE A 345 -15.94 -1.37 -10.76
N ARG A 346 -16.25 -2.13 -9.69
CA ARG A 346 -15.29 -2.80 -8.82
C ARG A 346 -15.70 -4.24 -8.56
N VAL A 347 -14.70 -5.08 -8.27
CA VAL A 347 -14.90 -6.46 -7.83
C VAL A 347 -14.73 -6.52 -6.32
N TYR A 348 -15.63 -7.24 -5.65
CA TYR A 348 -15.60 -7.50 -4.22
C TYR A 348 -15.49 -8.99 -3.96
N TYR A 349 -14.94 -9.37 -2.82
CA TYR A 349 -14.92 -10.74 -2.33
C TYR A 349 -15.50 -10.83 -0.93
N LYS A 350 -16.11 -11.97 -0.62
CA LYS A 350 -16.53 -12.34 0.73
C LYS A 350 -16.27 -13.82 0.94
N GLY A 351 -15.35 -14.12 1.85
CA GLY A 351 -15.03 -15.49 2.25
C GLY A 351 -15.64 -15.85 3.60
N LYS A 352 -15.37 -17.07 4.06
CA LYS A 352 -15.87 -17.64 5.32
C LYS A 352 -15.44 -16.89 6.59
N TYR A 353 -14.37 -16.10 6.54
CA TYR A 353 -13.84 -15.33 7.67
C TYR A 353 -14.15 -13.83 7.57
N SER A 354 -14.82 -13.38 6.50
CA SER A 354 -15.24 -11.99 6.31
C SER A 354 -16.74 -11.83 6.56
N GLU A 355 -17.10 -10.89 7.44
CA GLU A 355 -18.51 -10.53 7.70
C GLU A 355 -19.09 -9.67 6.57
N ASP A 356 -18.25 -8.85 5.93
CA ASP A 356 -18.62 -7.89 4.88
C ASP A 356 -17.92 -8.18 3.55
N TRP A 357 -18.40 -7.53 2.48
CA TRP A 357 -17.75 -7.55 1.17
C TRP A 357 -16.52 -6.64 1.16
N GLU A 358 -15.38 -7.21 0.78
CA GLU A 358 -14.11 -6.50 0.70
C GLU A 358 -13.74 -6.19 -0.75
N TYR A 359 -13.24 -4.97 -1.00
CA TYR A 359 -12.81 -4.57 -2.34
C TYR A 359 -11.55 -5.34 -2.75
N LEU A 360 -11.64 -6.06 -3.87
CA LEU A 360 -10.52 -6.76 -4.50
C LEU A 360 -9.54 -5.75 -5.12
N ARG A 361 -8.57 -5.31 -4.32
CA ARG A 361 -7.61 -4.25 -4.72
C ARG A 361 -6.50 -4.79 -5.59
N GLY A 362 -5.92 -3.88 -6.40
CA GLY A 362 -4.69 -4.11 -7.13
C GLY A 362 -3.69 -2.96 -6.98
N GLY A 363 -2.47 -3.20 -7.47
CA GLY A 363 -1.43 -2.19 -7.57
C GLY A 363 -1.79 -1.01 -8.46
N SER A 364 -1.03 0.07 -8.36
CA SER A 364 -1.22 1.27 -9.21
C SER A 364 -1.05 1.02 -10.72
N LEU A 365 -0.45 -0.10 -11.11
CA LEU A 365 -0.29 -0.50 -12.51
C LEU A 365 -1.41 -1.43 -12.99
N LEU A 366 -2.36 -1.81 -12.12
CA LEU A 366 -3.46 -2.70 -12.45
C LEU A 366 -4.76 -1.91 -12.59
N LYS A 367 -5.56 -2.27 -13.60
CA LYS A 367 -6.94 -1.83 -13.73
C LYS A 367 -7.81 -2.56 -12.71
N SER A 368 -7.78 -2.12 -11.46
CA SER A 368 -8.58 -2.71 -10.36
C SER A 368 -10.00 -2.14 -10.27
N GLU A 369 -10.31 -1.15 -11.11
CA GLU A 369 -11.63 -0.57 -11.31
C GLU A 369 -11.77 -0.06 -12.75
N ILE A 370 -12.99 0.07 -13.22
CA ILE A 370 -13.31 0.62 -14.55
C ILE A 370 -14.17 1.86 -14.35
N ILE A 371 -13.72 3.02 -14.84
CA ILE A 371 -14.50 4.26 -14.79
C ILE A 371 -15.47 4.25 -15.97
N LEU A 372 -16.77 4.37 -15.69
CA LEU A 372 -17.81 4.28 -16.72
C LEU A 372 -18.08 5.61 -17.41
N LYS A 373 -18.01 6.71 -16.66
CA LYS A 373 -18.12 8.09 -17.17
C LYS A 373 -17.09 8.93 -16.43
N GLU A 374 -16.20 9.59 -17.18
CA GLU A 374 -15.23 10.51 -16.56
C GLU A 374 -15.95 11.64 -15.82
N GLU A 375 -15.31 12.17 -14.79
CA GLU A 375 -15.83 13.38 -14.14
C GLU A 375 -15.73 14.55 -15.12
N ASP A 376 -16.79 15.34 -15.19
CA ASP A 376 -16.70 16.66 -15.80
C ASP A 376 -15.58 17.45 -15.12
N MET A 377 -14.59 17.88 -15.90
CA MET A 377 -13.52 18.70 -15.35
C MET A 377 -14.11 20.03 -14.86
N PRO A 378 -13.83 20.47 -13.61
CA PRO A 378 -14.38 21.70 -13.08
C PRO A 378 -14.07 22.89 -14.00
N LEU A 379 -15.05 23.79 -14.16
CA LEU A 379 -14.92 25.05 -14.89
C LEU A 379 -13.70 25.85 -14.44
N GLU A 380 -13.33 25.74 -13.16
CA GLU A 380 -12.11 26.32 -12.60
C GLU A 380 -10.84 25.85 -13.31
N LYS A 381 -10.71 24.54 -13.56
CA LYS A 381 -9.53 23.93 -14.19
C LYS A 381 -9.57 24.02 -15.72
N MET A 382 -10.76 24.04 -16.32
CA MET A 382 -10.92 24.15 -17.78
C MET A 382 -10.73 25.57 -18.31
N THR A 383 -10.98 26.58 -17.47
CA THR A 383 -10.93 27.99 -17.90
C THR A 383 -9.53 28.57 -17.73
N SER A 384 -8.88 28.90 -18.85
CA SER A 384 -7.65 29.70 -18.88
C SER A 384 -7.95 31.15 -19.27
N PHE A 385 -7.15 32.08 -18.75
CA PHE A 385 -7.28 33.52 -19.01
C PHE A 385 -6.00 34.06 -19.66
N ALA A 386 -6.15 34.82 -20.73
CA ALA A 386 -5.05 35.54 -21.38
C ALA A 386 -5.49 36.98 -21.72
N TYR A 387 -4.55 37.92 -21.64
CA TYR A 387 -4.77 39.30 -22.07
C TYR A 387 -3.71 39.73 -23.08
N ASP A 388 -4.15 40.08 -24.28
CA ASP A 388 -3.34 40.71 -25.31
C ASP A 388 -3.34 42.23 -25.11
N LYS A 389 -2.26 42.74 -24.53
CA LYS A 389 -2.09 44.16 -24.26
C LYS A 389 -2.01 45.01 -25.54
N LYS A 390 -1.51 44.47 -26.66
CA LYS A 390 -1.34 45.22 -27.91
C LYS A 390 -2.70 45.50 -28.55
N ASN A 391 -3.55 44.48 -28.58
CA ASN A 391 -4.87 44.56 -29.19
C ASN A 391 -5.99 44.85 -28.18
N LYS A 392 -5.67 44.95 -26.89
CA LYS A 392 -6.61 45.18 -25.77
C LYS A 392 -7.71 44.12 -25.68
N LYS A 393 -7.36 42.85 -25.94
CA LYS A 393 -8.32 41.74 -25.94
C LYS A 393 -8.07 40.78 -24.81
N ILE A 394 -9.14 40.41 -24.11
CA ILE A 394 -9.15 39.26 -23.20
C ILE A 394 -9.61 38.05 -24.00
N SER A 395 -8.90 36.92 -23.84
CA SER A 395 -9.30 35.60 -24.33
C SER A 395 -9.45 34.66 -23.14
N LEU A 396 -10.61 34.01 -23.03
CA LEU A 396 -10.82 32.89 -22.13
C LEU A 396 -11.08 31.62 -22.95
N LYS A 397 -10.18 30.64 -22.87
CA LYS A 397 -10.45 29.29 -23.38
C LYS A 397 -11.10 28.49 -22.27
N THR A 398 -12.25 27.90 -22.54
CA THR A 398 -13.03 27.10 -21.58
C THR A 398 -13.65 25.89 -22.29
N CYS A 399 -14.74 25.31 -21.79
CA CYS A 399 -15.46 24.22 -22.45
C CYS A 399 -16.70 24.71 -23.22
N PRO A 400 -17.29 23.86 -24.09
CA PRO A 400 -18.54 24.19 -24.77
C PRO A 400 -19.72 24.41 -23.83
N GLN A 401 -20.76 25.07 -24.33
CA GLN A 401 -22.03 25.28 -23.63
C GLN A 401 -21.89 25.99 -22.26
N VAL A 402 -20.91 26.88 -22.12
CA VAL A 402 -20.72 27.74 -20.96
C VAL A 402 -21.38 29.07 -21.23
N GLU A 403 -22.40 29.40 -20.44
CA GLU A 403 -22.99 30.73 -20.39
C GLU A 403 -21.99 31.70 -19.78
N TYR A 404 -21.82 32.87 -20.38
CA TYR A 404 -20.98 33.93 -19.81
C TYR A 404 -21.68 35.28 -19.80
N GLN A 405 -21.37 36.06 -18.77
CA GLN A 405 -21.77 37.46 -18.63
C GLN A 405 -20.59 38.31 -18.20
N VAL A 406 -20.42 39.47 -18.80
CA VAL A 406 -19.50 40.51 -18.33
C VAL A 406 -20.34 41.58 -17.65
N LEU A 407 -20.14 41.74 -16.34
CA LEU A 407 -20.92 42.63 -15.50
C LEU A 407 -20.07 43.85 -15.11
N SER A 408 -20.66 45.04 -15.17
CA SER A 408 -20.10 46.22 -14.50
C SER A 408 -20.21 46.10 -12.98
N LEU A 409 -19.55 47.00 -12.23
CA LEU A 409 -19.67 47.07 -10.77
C LEU A 409 -21.09 47.34 -10.26
N THR A 410 -21.98 47.88 -11.09
CA THR A 410 -23.41 48.07 -10.76
C THR A 410 -24.26 46.87 -11.16
N ASN A 411 -23.65 45.73 -11.49
CA ASN A 411 -24.29 44.50 -11.97
C ASN A 411 -25.07 44.65 -13.28
N ASN A 412 -24.75 45.66 -14.10
CA ASN A 412 -25.32 45.75 -15.45
C ASN A 412 -24.58 44.79 -16.37
N VAL A 413 -25.33 44.00 -17.14
CA VAL A 413 -24.77 43.11 -18.17
C VAL A 413 -24.29 43.96 -19.34
N VAL A 414 -22.98 43.91 -19.59
CA VAL A 414 -22.33 44.63 -20.70
C VAL A 414 -22.21 43.72 -21.92
N PHE A 415 -21.85 42.46 -21.69
CA PHE A 415 -21.79 41.41 -22.71
C PHE A 415 -22.32 40.10 -22.15
N SER A 416 -22.92 39.28 -23.00
CA SER A 416 -23.28 37.90 -22.64
C SER A 416 -23.27 36.99 -23.85
N GLY A 417 -23.09 35.69 -23.63
CA GLY A 417 -23.19 34.69 -24.68
C GLY A 417 -23.05 33.28 -24.14
N ILE A 418 -22.94 32.32 -25.06
CA ILE A 418 -22.69 30.90 -24.78
C ILE A 418 -21.53 30.44 -25.67
N THR A 419 -20.62 29.62 -25.14
CA THR A 419 -19.51 29.05 -25.91
C THR A 419 -19.99 27.93 -26.84
N ASN A 420 -19.38 27.82 -28.02
CA ASN A 420 -19.73 26.81 -29.03
C ASN A 420 -18.93 25.50 -28.85
N ASP A 421 -19.31 24.47 -29.61
CA ASP A 421 -18.74 23.13 -29.52
C ASP A 421 -17.37 23.00 -30.21
N ASP A 422 -17.12 23.75 -31.28
CA ASP A 422 -15.92 23.59 -32.12
C ASP A 422 -14.68 24.33 -31.58
N ASN A 423 -14.86 25.48 -30.94
CA ASN A 423 -13.78 26.26 -30.33
C ASN A 423 -14.32 27.17 -29.22
N PRO A 424 -14.50 26.65 -27.98
CA PRO A 424 -15.06 27.38 -26.85
C PRO A 424 -14.12 28.45 -26.30
N GLU A 425 -14.00 29.57 -27.03
CA GLU A 425 -13.22 30.75 -26.66
C GLU A 425 -14.11 31.98 -26.53
N ILE A 426 -14.04 32.64 -25.37
CA ILE A 426 -14.68 33.93 -25.12
C ILE A 426 -13.65 35.02 -25.42
N ARG A 427 -14.00 35.97 -26.30
CA ARG A 427 -13.16 37.12 -26.64
C ARG A 427 -13.86 38.41 -26.26
N ILE A 428 -13.21 39.20 -25.41
CA ILE A 428 -13.74 40.49 -24.94
C ILE A 428 -12.77 41.58 -25.40
N ASP A 429 -13.27 42.53 -26.20
CA ASP A 429 -12.53 43.73 -26.53
C ASP A 429 -12.66 44.75 -25.39
N THR A 430 -11.56 44.98 -24.67
CA THR A 430 -11.57 45.88 -23.51
C THR A 430 -11.59 47.36 -23.90
N SER A 431 -11.47 47.69 -25.19
CA SER A 431 -11.61 49.08 -25.66
C SER A 431 -13.06 49.56 -25.69
N GLU A 432 -14.03 48.65 -25.69
CA GLU A 432 -15.47 48.94 -25.66
C GLU A 432 -16.02 49.11 -24.24
N LEU A 433 -15.17 48.91 -23.23
CA LEU A 433 -15.52 48.95 -21.82
C LEU A 433 -15.17 50.31 -21.21
N ILE A 434 -16.15 50.94 -20.56
CA ILE A 434 -16.07 52.33 -20.06
C ILE A 434 -15.78 52.45 -18.55
N ASP A 435 -16.11 51.43 -17.77
CA ASP A 435 -15.91 51.38 -16.33
C ASP A 435 -14.49 50.89 -15.98
N ARG A 436 -14.08 51.11 -14.73
CA ARG A 436 -12.75 50.72 -14.27
C ARG A 436 -12.61 49.25 -13.94
N GLU A 437 -13.70 48.60 -13.55
CA GLU A 437 -13.68 47.21 -13.10
C GLU A 437 -14.91 46.46 -13.59
N TYR A 438 -14.69 45.18 -13.88
CA TYR A 438 -15.68 44.26 -14.41
C TYR A 438 -15.53 42.89 -13.78
N VAL A 439 -16.63 42.13 -13.84
CA VAL A 439 -16.67 40.72 -13.43
C VAL A 439 -17.15 39.89 -14.60
N ILE A 440 -16.34 38.92 -15.03
CA ILE A 440 -16.78 37.86 -15.93
C ILE A 440 -17.36 36.76 -15.06
N VAL A 441 -18.64 36.43 -15.28
CA VAL A 441 -19.32 35.30 -14.66
C VAL A 441 -19.47 34.22 -15.72
N LEU A 442 -18.96 33.03 -15.46
CA LEU A 442 -19.12 31.85 -16.30
C LEU A 442 -20.00 30.85 -15.57
N ARG A 443 -20.97 30.26 -16.26
CA ARG A 443 -21.89 29.26 -15.71
C ARG A 443 -21.94 28.05 -16.63
N LYS A 444 -21.63 26.88 -16.08
CA LYS A 444 -21.83 25.59 -16.74
C LYS A 444 -22.98 24.87 -16.03
N LYS A 445 -23.98 24.43 -16.78
CA LYS A 445 -25.06 23.61 -16.22
C LYS A 445 -24.49 22.24 -15.84
N ILE A 446 -24.79 21.75 -14.64
CA ILE A 446 -24.44 20.40 -14.21
C ILE A 446 -25.51 19.46 -14.76
N GLU A 447 -25.13 18.40 -15.48
CA GLU A 447 -26.11 17.44 -16.02
C GLU A 447 -26.93 16.83 -14.87
N ASP A 448 -28.26 16.82 -15.04
CA ASP A 448 -29.28 16.23 -14.14
C ASP A 448 -29.64 16.98 -12.84
N GLU A 449 -29.16 18.21 -12.63
CA GLU A 449 -29.56 19.07 -11.50
C GLU A 449 -29.95 20.49 -11.98
N ASP A 450 -30.87 21.17 -11.29
CA ASP A 450 -31.13 22.63 -11.49
C ASP A 450 -30.00 23.49 -10.89
N GLU A 451 -28.77 22.97 -10.88
CA GLU A 451 -27.58 23.56 -10.30
C GLU A 451 -26.55 23.92 -11.39
N TYR A 452 -25.79 24.99 -11.12
CA TYR A 452 -24.77 25.52 -12.03
C TYR A 452 -23.41 25.57 -11.32
N GLU A 453 -22.36 25.16 -12.03
CA GLU A 453 -20.99 25.51 -11.64
C GLU A 453 -20.70 26.95 -12.09
N GLU A 454 -20.36 27.83 -11.15
CA GLU A 454 -20.10 29.25 -11.43
C GLU A 454 -18.62 29.61 -11.17
N LYS A 455 -17.98 30.25 -12.16
CA LYS A 455 -16.64 30.86 -12.01
C LYS A 455 -16.73 32.36 -12.19
N ARG A 456 -16.12 33.13 -11.29
CA ARG A 456 -16.06 34.60 -11.36
C ARG A 456 -14.63 35.09 -11.51
N ILE A 457 -14.38 35.87 -12.56
CA ILE A 457 -13.08 36.48 -12.84
C ILE A 457 -13.24 37.99 -12.78
N ARG A 458 -12.60 38.64 -11.79
CA ARG A 458 -12.58 40.10 -11.70
C ARG A 458 -11.37 40.64 -12.44
N PHE A 459 -11.58 41.69 -13.22
CA PHE A 459 -10.49 42.40 -13.87
C PHE A 459 -10.72 43.91 -13.86
N ALA A 460 -9.63 44.66 -13.86
CA ALA A 460 -9.64 46.11 -13.91
C ALA A 460 -8.97 46.58 -15.21
N ILE A 461 -9.51 47.66 -15.79
CA ILE A 461 -8.93 48.30 -16.96
C ILE A 461 -8.08 49.47 -16.46
N GLY A 462 -6.76 49.37 -16.65
CA GLY A 462 -5.83 50.44 -16.27
C GLY A 462 -6.11 51.71 -17.09
N ASN A 463 -6.31 52.84 -16.41
CA ASN A 463 -6.58 54.16 -17.01
C ASN A 463 -5.67 54.43 -18.23
N GLN A 464 -6.27 54.68 -19.39
CA GLN A 464 -5.57 55.12 -20.60
C GLN A 464 -5.15 56.60 -20.58
N ASN A 465 -5.43 57.37 -19.54
CA ASN A 465 -5.03 58.77 -19.46
C ASN A 465 -4.63 59.17 -18.03
N LYS A 466 -3.33 59.09 -17.75
CA LYS A 466 -2.58 60.13 -17.03
C LYS A 466 -1.19 60.19 -17.67
N LYS A 467 -1.02 61.11 -18.62
CA LYS A 467 0.29 61.75 -18.85
C LYS A 467 0.65 62.53 -17.60
#